data_AF-A0A7X1L8C0-F1
#
_entry.id   AF-A0A7X1L8C0-F1
#
_cell.length_a   1.000
_cell.length_b   1.000
_cell.length_c   1.000
_cell.angle_alpha   90.00
_cell.angle_beta   90.00
_cell.angle_gamma   90.00
#
_symmetry.space_group_name_H-M   'P 1'
#
loop_
_entity.id
_entity.type
_entity.pdbx_description
1 polymer ?
#
loop_
_entity_poly.entity_id
_entity_poly.type
_entity_poly.pdbx_seq_one_letter_code
_entity_poly.pdbx_strand_id
1 'polypeptide(L)'
;MAAFRQQAEAMLDQTYEMEIAGSAYLVRVTPIKAALKFDQMLAAVAPVSDFTGHIRKMQQRIYLFSGLVLLVMVPLALLVSHKIAGSLTRLEQESIKIRRSDFSASEPFDSSIKEIHSLVKAFFLMKSKIRALLDQQRKLFDDFTKLIAGAIDAKSPYTGGHCARVPVVAQMLADAACESNAPPFTEFTMQTADQRWEFEVAAWLHDCGKVTTPEFVVDKATKLETIYNRIHEIRMRFEVLLRDAEIECYSRRLAGDLDEGRLEEELEQSRKAIVDDFAFIAACNVGGEFMADEKIDRLRQIARRTWVRHLDDRLGISQEEAALKNLVPAPALPVIEPVLADKPEHVIPRTQADPLDNNPHGFSMTVPKDQYNLGELYNLGIRKGTLSPEDRFKINEHIIQTIIMLKRLDFPDYLANVPEFAGAHHETMIGTGYPRGLKKEEMSIPARIMAIADIFEALTAADRPYKTPKSLSEALKIMSMMRDDQHIDADLFDLFLKSGIYRTYADRYLSRSQIDEVDIHHFEKGGRSALDA
;
A
#
# COMPACT_ATOMS: atom_id res chain seq x y z
N MET A 1 31.65 109.29 33.70
CA MET A 1 32.06 109.87 32.40
C MET A 1 33.32 109.22 31.81
N ALA A 2 34.32 108.77 32.59
CA ALA A 2 35.52 108.11 32.04
C ALA A 2 35.28 106.70 31.45
N ALA A 3 34.41 105.88 32.07
CA ALA A 3 34.10 104.52 31.60
C ALA A 3 33.38 104.47 30.24
N PHE A 4 32.58 105.49 29.90
CA PHE A 4 31.88 105.59 28.62
C PHE A 4 32.80 105.96 27.46
N ARG A 5 33.90 106.68 27.73
CA ARG A 5 34.86 107.14 26.72
C ARG A 5 35.80 106.01 26.27
N GLN A 6 36.16 105.14 27.21
CA GLN A 6 37.05 104.00 26.95
C GLN A 6 36.37 102.91 26.09
N GLN A 7 35.05 102.77 26.22
CA GLN A 7 34.24 101.86 25.39
C GLN A 7 34.03 102.41 23.97
N ALA A 8 33.98 103.74 23.81
CA ALA A 8 33.87 104.40 22.50
C ALA A 8 35.17 104.35 21.68
N GLU A 9 36.34 104.38 22.32
CA GLU A 9 37.63 104.28 21.62
C GLU A 9 37.91 102.86 21.10
N ALA A 10 37.41 101.81 21.77
CA ALA A 10 37.55 100.43 21.32
C ALA A 10 36.67 100.07 20.10
N MET A 11 35.66 100.89 19.80
CA MET A 11 34.73 100.70 18.66
C MET A 11 35.17 101.44 17.39
N LEU A 12 36.30 102.16 17.44
CA LEU A 12 36.84 102.88 16.30
C LEU A 12 37.45 101.90 15.29
N ASP A 13 37.05 102.06 14.04
CA ASP A 13 37.56 101.32 12.87
C ASP A 13 37.29 99.80 12.83
N GLN A 14 36.49 99.27 13.76
CA GLN A 14 35.91 97.93 13.68
C GLN A 14 34.44 98.00 13.25
N THR A 15 34.02 97.06 12.41
CA THR A 15 32.60 96.88 12.08
C THR A 15 31.95 96.03 13.16
N TYR A 16 30.89 96.53 13.77
CA TYR A 16 30.09 95.80 14.75
C TYR A 16 28.61 95.86 14.39
N GLU A 17 27.87 94.83 14.80
CA GLU A 17 26.43 94.77 14.61
C GLU A 17 25.74 95.47 15.77
N MET A 18 24.79 96.35 15.48
CA MET A 18 24.03 97.10 16.47
C MET A 18 22.55 97.09 16.10
N GLU A 19 21.71 96.88 17.10
CA GLU A 19 20.26 96.87 16.93
C GLU A 19 19.71 98.29 17.08
N ILE A 20 19.10 98.83 16.03
CA ILE A 20 18.52 100.17 16.00
C ILE A 20 17.04 100.01 15.67
N ALA A 21 16.16 100.42 16.59
CA ALA A 21 14.71 100.37 16.44
C ALA A 21 14.16 98.97 16.00
N GLY A 22 14.76 97.88 16.51
CA GLY A 22 14.36 96.50 16.24
C GLY A 22 14.86 95.92 14.91
N SER A 23 15.82 96.58 14.25
CA SER A 23 16.50 96.06 13.05
C SER A 23 18.01 96.08 13.25
N ALA A 24 18.70 95.04 12.79
CA ALA A 24 20.14 94.92 12.91
C ALA A 24 20.87 95.72 11.81
N TYR A 25 21.84 96.53 12.20
CA TYR A 25 22.68 97.33 11.31
C TYR A 25 24.15 97.03 11.53
N LEU A 26 24.93 97.01 10.46
CA LEU A 26 26.38 97.06 10.54
C LEU A 26 26.79 98.52 10.63
N VAL A 27 27.46 98.87 11.72
CA VAL A 27 27.95 100.22 11.98
C VAL A 27 29.46 100.19 12.01
N ARG A 28 30.09 101.07 11.24
CA ARG A 28 31.53 101.33 11.32
C ARG A 28 31.74 102.82 11.50
N VAL A 29 32.50 103.18 12.53
CA VAL A 29 32.83 104.57 12.84
C VAL A 29 34.32 104.78 12.64
N THR A 30 34.68 105.62 11.67
CA THR A 30 36.07 105.93 11.33
C THR A 30 36.34 107.43 11.54
N PRO A 31 37.43 107.81 12.23
CA PRO A 31 37.74 109.21 12.48
C PRO A 31 38.36 109.87 11.23
N ILE A 32 37.81 110.99 10.78
CA ILE A 32 38.35 111.76 9.64
C ILE A 32 39.24 112.88 10.19
N LYS A 33 40.47 112.54 10.60
CA LYS A 33 41.43 113.52 11.13
C LYS A 33 42.31 114.19 10.07
N ALA A 34 42.35 113.66 8.84
CA ALA A 34 43.42 114.00 7.88
C ALA A 34 43.06 115.05 6.80
N ALA A 35 41.82 115.52 6.68
CA ALA A 35 41.42 116.43 5.58
C ALA A 35 40.82 117.78 6.02
N LEU A 36 40.23 117.86 7.21
CA LEU A 36 39.53 119.04 7.73
C LEU A 36 39.96 119.20 9.18
N LYS A 37 40.57 120.32 9.57
CA LYS A 37 41.25 120.54 10.87
C LYS A 37 40.30 120.62 12.09
N PHE A 38 39.35 119.69 12.25
CA PHE A 38 38.44 119.53 13.40
C PHE A 38 38.10 118.04 13.66
N ASP A 39 37.82 117.67 14.92
CA ASP A 39 37.46 116.29 15.31
C ASP A 39 36.05 115.91 14.82
N GLN A 40 35.95 115.23 13.67
CA GLN A 40 34.69 114.64 13.18
C GLN A 40 34.80 113.11 12.99
N MET A 41 33.70 112.43 13.31
CA MET A 41 33.55 110.97 13.19
C MET A 41 32.59 110.67 12.04
N LEU A 42 33.02 109.87 11.07
CA LEU A 42 32.13 109.38 10.03
C LEU A 42 31.61 108.01 10.46
N ALA A 43 30.30 107.93 10.71
CA ALA A 43 29.60 106.66 10.93
C ALA A 43 28.95 106.21 9.63
N ALA A 44 29.44 105.12 9.05
CA ALA A 44 28.75 104.43 7.97
C ALA A 44 27.84 103.37 8.60
N VAL A 45 26.54 103.45 8.27
CA VAL A 45 25.50 102.56 8.79
C VAL A 45 24.81 101.90 7.62
N ALA A 46 24.80 100.57 7.58
CA ALA A 46 24.13 99.81 6.54
C ALA A 46 23.24 98.72 7.19
N PRO A 47 21.96 98.57 6.78
CA PRO A 47 21.10 97.51 7.29
C PRO A 47 21.69 96.13 7.01
N VAL A 48 21.72 95.24 8.00
CA VAL A 48 22.12 93.83 7.79
C VAL A 48 21.20 93.15 6.76
N SER A 49 19.94 93.59 6.67
CA SER A 49 18.95 93.12 5.70
C SER A 49 19.35 93.34 4.24
N ASP A 50 20.16 94.36 3.94
CA ASP A 50 20.59 94.66 2.57
C ASP A 50 21.61 93.63 2.07
N PHE A 51 22.42 93.08 2.98
CA PHE A 51 23.38 92.02 2.69
C PHE A 51 22.76 90.62 2.83
N THR A 52 21.86 90.42 3.80
CA THR A 52 21.27 89.11 4.11
C THR A 52 19.96 88.82 3.38
N GLY A 53 19.28 89.83 2.83
CA GLY A 53 18.01 89.67 2.11
C GLY A 53 18.14 88.83 0.84
N HIS A 54 19.25 88.97 0.12
CA HIS A 54 19.58 88.11 -1.02
C HIS A 54 19.86 86.66 -0.59
N ILE A 55 20.57 86.48 0.53
CA ILE A 55 20.87 85.16 1.11
C ILE A 55 19.58 84.47 1.57
N ARG A 56 18.67 85.20 2.23
CA ARG A 56 17.39 84.65 2.72
C ARG A 56 16.47 84.24 1.57
N LYS A 57 16.38 85.03 0.50
CA LYS A 57 15.65 84.65 -0.74
C LYS A 57 16.29 83.45 -1.43
N MET A 58 17.61 83.34 -1.42
CA MET A 58 18.34 82.18 -1.95
C MET A 58 18.07 80.92 -1.12
N GLN A 59 18.13 80.99 0.21
CA GLN A 59 17.80 79.89 1.12
C GLN A 59 16.36 79.41 0.93
N GLN A 60 15.39 80.33 0.83
CA GLN A 60 13.99 79.96 0.56
C GLN A 60 13.85 79.22 -0.77
N ARG A 61 14.53 79.67 -1.84
CA ARG A 61 14.52 78.96 -3.14
C ARG A 61 15.15 77.57 -3.02
N ILE A 62 16.26 77.44 -2.29
CA ILE A 62 16.90 76.14 -2.05
C ILE A 62 15.95 75.21 -1.28
N TYR A 63 15.32 75.67 -0.19
CA TYR A 63 14.38 74.85 0.56
C TYR A 63 13.15 74.45 -0.25
N LEU A 64 12.60 75.37 -1.05
CA LEU A 64 11.45 75.08 -1.91
C LEU A 64 11.81 74.06 -3.00
N PHE A 65 13.00 74.21 -3.60
CA PHE A 65 13.51 73.29 -4.61
C PHE A 65 13.84 71.92 -4.01
N SER A 66 14.54 71.86 -2.87
CA SER A 66 14.80 70.62 -2.14
C SER A 66 13.53 69.92 -1.71
N GLY A 67 12.51 70.67 -1.26
CA GLY A 67 11.19 70.14 -0.94
C GLY A 67 10.48 69.54 -2.15
N LEU A 68 10.51 70.22 -3.30
CA LEU A 68 9.96 69.71 -4.55
C LEU A 68 10.68 68.43 -5.00
N VAL A 69 12.02 68.41 -4.94
CA VAL A 69 12.82 67.23 -5.29
C VAL A 69 12.49 66.06 -4.36
N LEU A 70 12.39 66.28 -3.05
CA LEU A 70 11.99 65.23 -2.09
C LEU A 70 10.57 64.73 -2.37
N LEU A 71 9.63 65.63 -2.67
CA LEU A 71 8.24 65.30 -2.98
C LEU A 71 8.11 64.42 -4.23
N VAL A 72 9.06 64.48 -5.16
CA VAL A 72 9.10 63.60 -6.35
C VAL A 72 9.93 62.34 -6.09
N MET A 73 11.11 62.48 -5.47
CA MET A 73 12.06 61.37 -5.29
C MET A 73 11.56 60.33 -4.29
N VAL A 74 10.87 60.74 -3.22
CA VAL A 74 10.35 59.79 -2.22
C VAL A 74 9.25 58.89 -2.82
N PRO A 75 8.19 59.40 -3.46
CA PRO A 75 7.20 58.55 -4.13
C PRO A 75 7.81 57.70 -5.24
N LEU A 76 8.75 58.26 -6.02
CA LEU A 76 9.42 57.50 -7.08
C LEU A 76 10.23 56.33 -6.51
N ALA A 77 10.99 56.56 -5.43
CA ALA A 77 11.75 55.52 -4.74
C ALA A 77 10.82 54.45 -4.16
N LEU A 78 9.69 54.84 -3.57
CA LEU A 78 8.69 53.91 -3.06
C LEU A 78 8.02 53.09 -4.17
N LEU A 79 7.68 53.70 -5.31
CA LEU A 79 7.11 53.00 -6.48
C LEU A 79 8.09 51.97 -7.05
N VAL A 80 9.36 52.36 -7.23
CA VAL A 80 10.41 51.45 -7.71
C VAL A 80 10.65 50.33 -6.70
N SER A 81 10.74 50.65 -5.41
CA SER A 81 10.89 49.67 -4.33
C SER A 81 9.73 48.67 -4.32
N HIS A 82 8.49 49.14 -4.42
CA HIS A 82 7.30 48.29 -4.44
C HIS A 82 7.30 47.34 -5.65
N LYS A 83 7.67 47.84 -6.84
CA LYS A 83 7.74 47.02 -8.06
C LYS A 83 8.78 45.89 -7.95
N ILE A 84 9.94 46.18 -7.36
CA ILE A 84 11.02 45.21 -7.15
C ILE A 84 10.61 44.19 -6.07
N ALA A 85 10.13 44.68 -4.93
CA ALA A 85 9.70 43.85 -3.82
C ALA A 85 8.62 42.85 -4.22
N GLY A 86 7.64 43.27 -5.04
CA GLY A 86 6.57 42.37 -5.51
C GLY A 86 7.09 41.14 -6.27
N SER A 87 8.14 41.29 -7.08
CA SER A 87 8.75 40.15 -7.80
C SER A 87 9.43 39.17 -6.84
N LEU A 88 10.09 39.68 -5.80
CA LEU A 88 10.75 38.87 -4.78
C LEU A 88 9.74 38.15 -3.88
N THR A 89 8.67 38.81 -3.46
CA THR A 89 7.60 38.19 -2.66
C THR A 89 6.92 37.05 -3.41
N ARG A 90 6.70 37.18 -4.72
CA ARG A 90 6.16 36.08 -5.54
C ARG A 90 7.15 34.91 -5.65
N LEU A 91 8.44 35.19 -5.80
CA LEU A 91 9.47 34.14 -5.83
C LEU A 91 9.57 33.41 -4.48
N GLU A 92 9.45 34.15 -3.37
CA GLU A 92 9.39 33.60 -2.03
C GLU A 92 8.19 32.66 -1.85
N GLN A 93 7.00 33.05 -2.33
CA GLN A 93 5.81 32.20 -2.30
C GLN A 93 6.03 30.88 -3.08
N GLU A 94 6.65 30.94 -4.26
CA GLU A 94 6.98 29.73 -5.03
C GLU A 94 8.05 28.86 -4.34
N SER A 95 9.02 29.48 -3.65
CA SER A 95 9.99 28.77 -2.81
C SER A 95 9.33 28.06 -1.64
N ILE A 96 8.34 28.68 -0.99
CA ILE A 96 7.55 28.07 0.08
C ILE A 96 6.76 26.86 -0.43
N LYS A 97 6.21 26.91 -1.66
CA LYS A 97 5.55 25.76 -2.29
C LYS A 97 6.51 24.59 -2.49
N ILE A 98 7.68 24.83 -3.08
CA ILE A 98 8.73 23.81 -3.25
C ILE A 98 9.14 23.19 -1.91
N ARG A 99 9.31 24.01 -0.87
CA ARG A 99 9.66 23.53 0.48
C ARG A 99 8.59 22.61 1.07
N ARG A 100 7.33 22.77 0.66
CA ARG A 100 6.19 21.91 1.04
C ARG A 100 5.97 20.76 0.05
N SER A 101 6.95 20.48 -0.81
CA SER A 101 6.86 19.48 -1.89
C SER A 101 5.72 19.73 -2.90
N ASP A 102 5.18 20.95 -2.94
CA ASP A 102 4.19 21.36 -3.93
C ASP A 102 4.90 21.86 -5.19
N PHE A 103 4.95 20.99 -6.19
CA PHE A 103 5.51 21.26 -7.52
C PHE A 103 4.43 21.54 -8.57
N SER A 104 3.26 22.00 -8.15
CA SER A 104 2.15 22.39 -9.03
C SER A 104 2.60 23.35 -10.14
N ALA A 105 1.91 23.26 -11.28
CA ALA A 105 2.21 24.08 -12.45
C ALA A 105 1.98 25.55 -12.09
N SER A 106 2.97 26.38 -12.37
CA SER A 106 2.93 27.82 -12.15
C SER A 106 3.63 28.50 -13.31
N GLU A 107 3.03 29.55 -13.85
CA GLU A 107 3.64 30.30 -14.95
C GLU A 107 4.79 31.20 -14.44
N PRO A 108 5.92 31.25 -15.14
CA PRO A 108 6.98 32.20 -14.83
C PRO A 108 6.46 33.63 -15.03
N PHE A 109 6.96 34.56 -14.23
CA PHE A 109 6.60 35.96 -14.30
C PHE A 109 7.81 36.82 -14.66
N ASP A 110 7.56 37.97 -15.29
CA ASP A 110 8.63 38.90 -15.67
C ASP A 110 9.01 39.82 -14.51
N SER A 111 10.29 40.21 -14.46
CA SER A 111 10.78 41.27 -13.58
C SER A 111 11.39 42.42 -14.38
N SER A 112 11.22 43.65 -13.90
CA SER A 112 11.86 44.83 -14.51
C SER A 112 13.38 44.89 -14.27
N ILE A 113 13.90 44.07 -13.35
CA ILE A 113 15.34 43.92 -13.10
C ILE A 113 15.84 42.67 -13.84
N LYS A 114 16.85 42.85 -14.70
CA LYS A 114 17.40 41.79 -15.56
C LYS A 114 17.94 40.60 -14.76
N GLU A 115 18.58 40.88 -13.63
CA GLU A 115 19.15 39.89 -12.71
C GLU A 115 18.04 39.07 -12.05
N ILE A 116 16.99 39.73 -11.55
CA ILE A 116 15.82 39.06 -10.94
C ILE A 116 15.07 38.24 -12.01
N HIS A 117 14.93 38.76 -13.23
CA HIS A 117 14.31 38.03 -14.33
C HIS A 117 15.05 36.75 -14.68
N SER A 118 16.38 36.82 -14.74
CA SER A 118 17.24 35.65 -14.96
C SER A 118 17.11 34.63 -13.83
N LEU A 119 17.01 35.09 -12.57
CA LEU A 119 16.78 34.23 -11.41
C LEU A 119 15.41 33.55 -11.47
N VAL A 120 14.35 34.28 -11.83
CA VAL A 120 13.00 33.71 -12.01
C VAL A 120 13.04 32.62 -13.08
N LYS A 121 13.66 32.86 -14.23
CA LYS A 121 13.81 31.83 -15.28
C LYS A 121 14.54 30.58 -14.78
N ALA A 122 15.68 30.75 -14.10
CA ALA A 122 16.44 29.64 -13.56
C ALA A 122 15.65 28.85 -12.50
N PHE A 123 14.91 29.56 -11.63
CA PHE A 123 14.09 28.97 -10.58
C PHE A 123 12.93 28.14 -11.16
N PHE A 124 12.18 28.68 -12.12
CA PHE A 124 11.09 27.94 -12.76
C PHE A 124 11.60 26.79 -13.63
N LEU A 125 12.77 26.92 -14.27
CA LEU A 125 13.43 25.81 -14.95
C LEU A 125 13.78 24.69 -13.95
N MET A 126 14.37 25.03 -12.80
CA MET A 126 14.66 24.07 -11.73
C MET A 126 13.38 23.40 -11.22
N LYS A 127 12.33 24.17 -10.90
CA LYS A 127 11.02 23.64 -10.48
C LYS A 127 10.45 22.66 -11.51
N SER A 128 10.49 23.01 -12.79
CA SER A 128 10.00 22.15 -13.87
C SER A 128 10.80 20.85 -14.01
N LYS A 129 12.13 20.91 -13.83
CA LYS A 129 13.01 19.73 -13.85
C LYS A 129 12.78 18.83 -12.65
N ILE A 130 12.60 19.39 -11.46
CA ILE A 130 12.28 18.61 -10.26
C ILE A 130 10.93 17.90 -10.43
N ARG A 131 9.90 18.62 -10.92
CA ARG A 131 8.61 18.01 -11.22
C ARG A 131 8.74 16.84 -12.21
N ALA A 132 9.42 17.07 -13.34
CA ALA A 132 9.62 16.02 -14.34
C ALA A 132 10.39 14.81 -13.77
N LEU A 133 11.37 15.04 -12.89
CA LEU A 133 12.08 13.97 -12.20
C LEU A 133 11.17 13.20 -11.25
N LEU A 134 10.30 13.88 -10.49
CA LEU A 134 9.32 13.24 -9.60
C LEU A 134 8.29 12.44 -10.40
N ASP A 135 7.79 12.97 -11.51
CA ASP A 135 6.87 12.27 -12.42
C ASP A 135 7.55 11.01 -13.00
N GLN A 136 8.83 11.10 -13.37
CA GLN A 136 9.63 9.95 -13.83
C GLN A 136 9.84 8.91 -12.73
N GLN A 137 10.13 9.33 -11.49
CA GLN A 137 10.26 8.42 -10.35
C GLN A 137 8.93 7.73 -10.02
N ARG A 138 7.82 8.47 -10.02
CA ARG A 138 6.46 7.93 -9.82
C ARG A 138 6.11 6.90 -10.90
N LYS A 139 6.40 7.22 -12.17
CA LYS A 139 6.21 6.26 -13.26
C LYS A 139 7.07 5.01 -13.07
N LEU A 140 8.34 5.18 -12.75
CA LEU A 140 9.25 4.05 -12.54
C LEU A 140 8.77 3.16 -11.39
N PHE A 141 8.31 3.77 -10.29
CA PHE A 141 7.73 3.04 -9.16
C PHE A 141 6.48 2.25 -9.58
N ASP A 142 5.56 2.87 -10.31
CA ASP A 142 4.37 2.19 -10.86
C ASP A 142 4.73 1.00 -11.76
N ASP A 143 5.70 1.18 -12.66
CA ASP A 143 6.19 0.11 -13.53
C ASP A 143 6.81 -1.04 -12.70
N PHE A 144 7.57 -0.74 -11.64
CA PHE A 144 8.12 -1.76 -10.73
C PHE A 144 7.04 -2.47 -9.92
N THR A 145 6.06 -1.74 -9.39
CA THR A 145 4.93 -2.30 -8.65
C THR A 145 4.17 -3.30 -9.53
N LYS A 146 3.83 -2.91 -10.76
CA LYS A 146 3.14 -3.77 -11.73
C LYS A 146 3.99 -4.95 -12.18
N LEU A 147 5.30 -4.77 -12.32
CA LEU A 147 6.23 -5.85 -12.65
C LEU A 147 6.29 -6.91 -11.53
N ILE A 148 6.40 -6.48 -10.27
CA ILE A 148 6.43 -7.40 -9.12
C ILE A 148 5.11 -8.14 -9.00
N ALA A 149 3.99 -7.41 -9.05
CA ALA A 149 2.65 -8.01 -8.99
C ALA A 149 2.44 -9.00 -10.14
N GLY A 150 2.80 -8.63 -11.38
CA GLY A 150 2.71 -9.51 -12.54
C GLY A 150 3.62 -10.73 -12.45
N ALA A 151 4.81 -10.62 -11.87
CA ALA A 151 5.71 -11.75 -11.65
C ALA A 151 5.16 -12.73 -10.60
N ILE A 152 4.51 -12.22 -9.56
CA ILE A 152 3.82 -13.04 -8.55
C ILE A 152 2.63 -13.75 -9.18
N ASP A 153 1.83 -13.03 -9.97
CA ASP A 153 0.70 -13.60 -10.71
C ASP A 153 1.15 -14.70 -11.69
N ALA A 154 2.32 -14.55 -12.32
CA ALA A 154 2.86 -15.51 -13.27
C ALA A 154 3.49 -16.74 -12.60
N LYS A 155 3.82 -16.68 -11.31
CA LYS A 155 4.42 -17.80 -10.56
C LYS A 155 3.47 -18.99 -10.49
N SER A 156 2.17 -18.73 -10.49
CA SER A 156 1.16 -19.78 -10.38
C SER A 156 0.05 -19.57 -11.42
N PRO A 157 -0.38 -20.61 -12.15
CA PRO A 157 -1.44 -20.49 -13.15
C PRO A 157 -2.78 -19.93 -12.63
N TYR A 158 -3.01 -19.88 -11.32
CA TYR A 158 -4.30 -19.45 -10.71
C TYR A 158 -4.46 -17.94 -10.52
N THR A 159 -3.39 -17.17 -10.74
CA THR A 159 -3.35 -15.74 -10.46
C THR A 159 -3.31 -14.88 -11.73
N GLY A 160 -3.62 -15.44 -12.91
CA GLY A 160 -3.46 -14.82 -14.23
C GLY A 160 -4.06 -13.41 -14.42
N GLY A 161 -3.36 -12.36 -13.98
CA GLY A 161 -3.84 -10.98 -14.03
C GLY A 161 -4.81 -10.62 -12.90
N HIS A 162 -4.88 -11.44 -11.85
CA HIS A 162 -5.66 -11.17 -10.63
C HIS A 162 -5.22 -9.86 -9.99
N CYS A 163 -3.92 -9.68 -9.75
CA CYS A 163 -3.39 -8.44 -9.16
C CYS A 163 -3.62 -7.22 -10.06
N ALA A 164 -3.86 -7.42 -11.36
CA ALA A 164 -4.22 -6.35 -12.28
C ALA A 164 -5.72 -6.01 -12.32
N ARG A 165 -6.59 -6.97 -11.96
CA ARG A 165 -8.05 -6.80 -11.99
C ARG A 165 -8.64 -6.37 -10.66
N VAL A 166 -8.06 -6.78 -9.52
CA VAL A 166 -8.49 -6.34 -8.18
C VAL A 166 -8.48 -4.80 -8.04
N PRO A 167 -7.41 -4.07 -8.46
CA PRO A 167 -7.39 -2.61 -8.42
C PRO A 167 -8.54 -1.96 -9.19
N VAL A 168 -9.02 -2.58 -10.27
CA VAL A 168 -10.13 -2.04 -11.06
C VAL A 168 -11.42 -2.02 -10.24
N VAL A 169 -11.76 -3.13 -9.59
CA VAL A 169 -12.95 -3.24 -8.74
C VAL A 169 -12.81 -2.33 -7.52
N ALA A 170 -11.63 -2.33 -6.89
CA ALA A 170 -11.33 -1.53 -5.73
C ALA A 170 -11.51 -0.03 -6.01
N GLN A 171 -10.96 0.47 -7.11
CA GLN A 171 -11.08 1.89 -7.50
C GLN A 171 -12.52 2.27 -7.84
N MET A 172 -13.26 1.42 -8.56
CA MET A 172 -14.69 1.67 -8.82
C MET A 172 -15.50 1.81 -7.53
N LEU A 173 -15.22 0.96 -6.53
CA LEU A 173 -15.92 1.00 -5.25
C LEU A 173 -15.47 2.19 -4.37
N ALA A 174 -14.19 2.57 -4.43
CA ALA A 174 -13.69 3.77 -3.77
C ALA A 174 -14.30 5.06 -4.35
N ASP A 175 -14.46 5.12 -5.67
CA ASP A 175 -15.16 6.23 -6.36
C ASP A 175 -16.62 6.30 -5.94
N ALA A 176 -17.34 5.18 -6.01
CA ALA A 176 -18.72 5.12 -5.56
C ALA A 176 -18.88 5.51 -4.08
N ALA A 177 -17.91 5.15 -3.22
CA ALA A 177 -17.92 5.53 -1.82
C ALA A 177 -17.70 7.04 -1.64
N CYS A 178 -16.78 7.66 -2.39
CA CYS A 178 -16.56 9.12 -2.36
C CYS A 178 -17.78 9.92 -2.87
N GLU A 179 -18.59 9.34 -3.77
CA GLU A 179 -19.78 9.97 -4.33
C GLU A 179 -21.05 9.75 -3.48
N SER A 180 -21.00 8.81 -2.52
CA SER A 180 -22.16 8.41 -1.72
C SER A 180 -22.41 9.35 -0.54
N ASN A 181 -23.67 9.75 -0.36
CA ASN A 181 -24.12 10.51 0.81
C ASN A 181 -24.64 9.62 1.96
N ALA A 182 -24.39 8.32 1.91
CA ALA A 182 -24.87 7.40 2.94
C ALA A 182 -24.03 7.52 4.24
N PRO A 183 -24.62 7.26 5.43
CA PRO A 183 -24.01 7.55 6.73
C PRO A 183 -22.57 7.04 7.02
N PRO A 184 -22.06 5.92 6.45
CA PRO A 184 -20.64 5.55 6.64
C PRO A 184 -19.68 6.20 5.65
N PHE A 185 -20.18 6.85 4.58
CA PHE A 185 -19.37 7.41 3.50
C PHE A 185 -19.37 8.93 3.44
N THR A 186 -20.27 9.61 4.18
CA THR A 186 -20.40 11.07 4.17
C THR A 186 -19.09 11.83 4.45
N GLU A 187 -18.22 11.28 5.31
CA GLU A 187 -16.93 11.88 5.65
C GLU A 187 -15.75 11.27 4.88
N PHE A 188 -15.99 10.19 4.12
CA PHE A 188 -14.94 9.50 3.37
C PHE A 188 -14.64 10.23 2.07
N THR A 189 -13.37 10.62 1.88
CA THR A 189 -12.95 11.29 0.65
C THR A 189 -11.56 10.85 0.22
N MET A 190 -11.38 10.65 -1.09
CA MET A 190 -10.09 10.49 -1.77
C MET A 190 -9.94 11.60 -2.82
N GLN A 191 -9.69 12.83 -2.34
CA GLN A 191 -9.69 14.03 -3.19
C GLN A 191 -8.36 14.24 -3.90
N THR A 192 -7.24 13.80 -3.31
CA THR A 192 -5.92 14.06 -3.88
C THR A 192 -5.48 12.92 -4.81
N ALA A 193 -4.67 13.27 -5.82
CA ALA A 193 -4.06 12.29 -6.71
C ALA A 193 -3.10 11.32 -5.98
N ASP A 194 -2.64 11.71 -4.79
CA ASP A 194 -1.74 10.89 -3.99
C ASP A 194 -2.51 9.87 -3.14
N GLN A 195 -3.66 10.24 -2.54
CA GLN A 195 -4.54 9.29 -1.84
C GLN A 195 -5.02 8.16 -2.77
N ARG A 196 -5.38 8.51 -4.01
CA ARG A 196 -5.82 7.55 -5.03
C ARG A 196 -4.70 6.61 -5.44
N TRP A 197 -3.49 7.14 -5.55
CA TRP A 197 -2.31 6.38 -5.91
C TRP A 197 -1.81 5.50 -4.77
N GLU A 198 -1.87 5.97 -3.53
CA GLU A 198 -1.63 5.15 -2.33
C GLU A 198 -2.52 3.91 -2.32
N PHE A 199 -3.82 4.12 -2.58
CA PHE A 199 -4.77 3.03 -2.65
C PHE A 199 -4.51 2.10 -3.85
N GLU A 200 -4.17 2.64 -5.01
CA GLU A 200 -3.79 1.86 -6.20
C GLU A 200 -2.55 0.97 -5.93
N VAL A 201 -1.50 1.54 -5.35
CA VAL A 201 -0.27 0.80 -5.00
C VAL A 201 -0.57 -0.32 -4.02
N ALA A 202 -1.39 -0.06 -3.00
CA ALA A 202 -1.82 -1.09 -2.07
C ALA A 202 -2.61 -2.20 -2.76
N ALA A 203 -3.51 -1.84 -3.67
CA ALA A 203 -4.30 -2.82 -4.42
C ALA A 203 -3.43 -3.72 -5.31
N TRP A 204 -2.38 -3.18 -5.94
CA TRP A 204 -1.44 -3.99 -6.72
C TRP A 204 -0.55 -4.90 -5.86
N LEU A 205 -0.23 -4.48 -4.62
CA LEU A 205 0.70 -5.18 -3.74
C LEU A 205 0.02 -6.04 -2.65
N HIS A 206 -1.31 -6.11 -2.61
CA HIS A 206 -2.04 -6.84 -1.57
C HIS A 206 -1.55 -8.29 -1.40
N ASP A 207 -1.25 -8.94 -2.53
CA ASP A 207 -0.78 -10.31 -2.58
C ASP A 207 0.75 -10.48 -2.65
N CYS A 208 1.53 -9.42 -2.42
CA CYS A 208 2.97 -9.47 -2.66
C CYS A 208 3.71 -10.53 -1.83
N GLY A 209 3.16 -10.92 -0.67
CA GLY A 209 3.69 -11.98 0.18
C GLY A 209 3.59 -13.40 -0.40
N LYS A 210 2.74 -13.63 -1.42
CA LYS A 210 2.64 -14.94 -2.11
C LYS A 210 3.95 -15.37 -2.78
N VAL A 211 4.90 -14.45 -2.96
CA VAL A 211 6.27 -14.77 -3.41
C VAL A 211 6.91 -15.88 -2.56
N THR A 212 6.59 -15.95 -1.27
CA THR A 212 7.14 -16.94 -0.32
C THR A 212 6.31 -18.21 -0.20
N THR A 213 5.09 -18.24 -0.74
CA THR A 213 4.20 -19.39 -0.64
C THR A 213 4.59 -20.43 -1.71
N PRO A 214 4.79 -21.71 -1.35
CA PRO A 214 5.09 -22.75 -2.31
C PRO A 214 3.91 -23.03 -3.24
N GLU A 215 4.19 -23.20 -4.53
CA GLU A 215 3.17 -23.48 -5.57
C GLU A 215 2.34 -24.71 -5.23
N PHE A 216 2.97 -25.82 -4.83
CA PHE A 216 2.24 -27.05 -4.52
C PHE A 216 1.21 -26.92 -3.38
N VAL A 217 1.33 -25.90 -2.52
CA VAL A 217 0.35 -25.61 -1.46
C VAL A 217 -0.78 -24.75 -2.00
N VAL A 218 -0.46 -23.70 -2.77
CA VAL A 218 -1.45 -22.82 -3.43
C VAL A 218 -2.33 -23.61 -4.40
N ASP A 219 -1.71 -24.56 -5.10
CA ASP A 219 -2.26 -25.31 -6.22
C ASP A 219 -2.88 -26.64 -5.78
N LYS A 220 -2.94 -26.90 -4.46
CA LYS A 220 -3.26 -28.21 -3.88
C LYS A 220 -4.69 -28.66 -4.19
N ALA A 221 -4.85 -29.32 -5.34
CA ALA A 221 -6.15 -29.72 -5.90
C ALA A 221 -6.73 -30.99 -5.28
N THR A 222 -5.90 -31.86 -4.70
CA THR A 222 -6.32 -33.07 -3.99
C THR A 222 -5.62 -33.18 -2.64
N LYS A 223 -6.17 -33.94 -1.70
CA LYS A 223 -5.66 -34.03 -0.31
C LYS A 223 -4.22 -34.52 -0.24
N LEU A 224 -3.82 -35.44 -1.11
CA LEU A 224 -2.49 -36.03 -1.20
C LEU A 224 -1.58 -35.36 -2.23
N GLU A 225 -2.01 -34.24 -2.81
CA GLU A 225 -1.18 -33.46 -3.72
C GLU A 225 -0.06 -32.77 -2.93
N THR A 226 1.17 -32.90 -3.44
CA THR A 226 2.35 -32.18 -2.98
C THR A 226 3.05 -31.63 -4.23
N ILE A 227 4.39 -31.66 -4.32
CA ILE A 227 5.09 -31.44 -5.59
C ILE A 227 4.67 -32.50 -6.63
N TYR A 228 4.25 -33.69 -6.16
CA TYR A 228 3.56 -34.71 -6.95
C TYR A 228 2.40 -35.29 -6.15
N ASN A 229 1.45 -35.92 -6.85
CA ASN A 229 0.31 -36.56 -6.21
C ASN A 229 0.69 -37.92 -5.62
N ARG A 230 0.65 -38.03 -4.30
CA ARG A 230 1.04 -39.24 -3.57
C ARG A 230 0.02 -40.38 -3.67
N ILE A 231 -1.15 -40.15 -4.28
CA ILE A 231 -2.11 -41.22 -4.58
C ILE A 231 -1.50 -42.32 -5.45
N HIS A 232 -0.49 -41.99 -6.27
CA HIS A 232 0.17 -42.94 -7.15
C HIS A 232 0.98 -44.00 -6.37
N GLU A 233 1.56 -43.64 -5.23
CA GLU A 233 2.26 -44.59 -4.36
C GLU A 233 1.28 -45.57 -3.73
N ILE A 234 0.15 -45.04 -3.24
CA ILE A 234 -0.92 -45.86 -2.68
C ILE A 234 -1.46 -46.79 -3.77
N ARG A 235 -1.69 -46.27 -4.98
CA ARG A 235 -2.09 -47.08 -6.13
C ARG A 235 -1.11 -48.22 -6.37
N MET A 236 0.19 -47.94 -6.36
CA MET A 236 1.22 -48.97 -6.55
C MET A 236 1.16 -50.06 -5.46
N ARG A 237 0.88 -49.71 -4.20
CA ARG A 237 0.70 -50.71 -3.12
C ARG A 237 -0.54 -51.59 -3.36
N PHE A 238 -1.64 -51.01 -3.83
CA PHE A 238 -2.85 -51.77 -4.18
C PHE A 238 -2.66 -52.65 -5.41
N GLU A 239 -1.91 -52.16 -6.40
CA GLU A 239 -1.45 -52.91 -7.56
C GLU A 239 -0.60 -54.12 -7.14
N VAL A 240 0.29 -53.99 -6.15
CA VAL A 240 1.04 -55.10 -5.55
C VAL A 240 0.10 -56.09 -4.86
N LEU A 241 -0.87 -55.63 -4.06
CA LEU A 241 -1.84 -56.52 -3.41
C LEU A 241 -2.66 -57.36 -4.41
N LEU A 242 -2.99 -56.81 -5.57
CA LEU A 242 -3.66 -57.56 -6.63
C LEU A 242 -2.77 -58.72 -7.14
N ARG A 243 -1.46 -58.49 -7.30
CA ARG A 243 -0.52 -59.59 -7.63
C ARG A 243 -0.38 -60.57 -6.46
N ASP A 244 -0.30 -60.09 -5.23
CA ASP A 244 -0.15 -60.95 -4.05
C ASP A 244 -1.34 -61.91 -3.91
N ALA A 245 -2.57 -61.42 -4.16
CA ALA A 245 -3.77 -62.26 -4.17
C ALA A 245 -3.71 -63.36 -5.25
N GLU A 246 -3.24 -63.04 -6.46
CA GLU A 246 -3.02 -64.03 -7.52
C GLU A 246 -1.96 -65.07 -7.13
N ILE A 247 -0.82 -64.60 -6.60
CA ILE A 247 0.29 -65.45 -6.17
C ILE A 247 -0.15 -66.38 -5.05
N GLU A 248 -0.94 -65.90 -4.09
CA GLU A 248 -1.48 -66.71 -3.00
C GLU A 248 -2.43 -67.80 -3.53
N CYS A 249 -3.32 -67.45 -4.45
CA CYS A 249 -4.22 -68.42 -5.10
C CYS A 249 -3.42 -69.52 -5.83
N TYR A 250 -2.45 -69.14 -6.66
CA TYR A 250 -1.60 -70.12 -7.36
C TYR A 250 -0.73 -70.94 -6.41
N SER A 251 -0.21 -70.33 -5.34
CA SER A 251 0.58 -71.03 -4.33
C SER A 251 -0.25 -72.08 -3.59
N ARG A 252 -1.52 -71.78 -3.26
CA ARG A 252 -2.46 -72.74 -2.65
C ARG A 252 -2.82 -73.88 -3.60
N ARG A 253 -3.03 -73.58 -4.88
CA ARG A 253 -3.24 -74.61 -5.91
C ARG A 253 -2.04 -75.56 -6.03
N LEU A 254 -0.82 -75.02 -6.04
CA LEU A 254 0.42 -75.81 -6.06
C LEU A 254 0.62 -76.62 -4.76
N ALA A 255 0.15 -76.12 -3.62
CA ALA A 255 0.20 -76.81 -2.33
C ALA A 255 -0.82 -77.96 -2.18
N GLY A 256 -1.67 -78.19 -3.18
CA GLY A 256 -2.60 -79.32 -3.22
C GLY A 256 -4.04 -79.00 -2.81
N ASP A 257 -4.44 -77.73 -2.76
CA ASP A 257 -5.86 -77.33 -2.65
C ASP A 257 -6.55 -77.57 -4.01
N LEU A 258 -7.37 -78.62 -4.09
CA LEU A 258 -7.97 -79.14 -5.33
C LEU A 258 -9.32 -78.49 -5.67
N ASP A 259 -9.85 -77.64 -4.79
CA ASP A 259 -11.14 -76.97 -5.02
C ASP A 259 -10.93 -75.68 -5.82
N GLU A 260 -10.71 -75.86 -7.13
CA GLU A 260 -10.44 -74.76 -8.06
C GLU A 260 -11.58 -73.73 -8.09
N GLY A 261 -12.83 -74.16 -7.92
CA GLY A 261 -13.99 -73.27 -7.92
C GLY A 261 -13.99 -72.33 -6.71
N ARG A 262 -13.71 -72.86 -5.52
CA ARG A 262 -13.60 -72.05 -4.30
C ARG A 262 -12.40 -71.09 -4.34
N LEU A 263 -11.25 -71.55 -4.83
CA LEU A 263 -10.05 -70.70 -4.95
C LEU A 263 -10.26 -69.53 -5.91
N GLU A 264 -10.89 -69.78 -7.05
CA GLU A 264 -11.20 -68.72 -8.03
C GLU A 264 -12.22 -67.72 -7.46
N GLU A 265 -13.23 -68.20 -6.73
CA GLU A 265 -14.21 -67.33 -6.07
C GLU A 265 -13.57 -66.49 -4.96
N GLU A 266 -12.70 -67.07 -4.12
CA GLU A 266 -11.94 -66.34 -3.09
C GLU A 266 -11.02 -65.28 -3.71
N LEU A 267 -10.34 -65.61 -4.83
CA LEU A 267 -9.50 -64.66 -5.57
C LEU A 267 -10.32 -63.49 -6.11
N GLU A 268 -11.44 -63.76 -6.77
CA GLU A 268 -12.28 -62.72 -7.37
C GLU A 268 -12.90 -61.81 -6.31
N GLN A 269 -13.34 -62.37 -5.18
CA GLN A 269 -13.80 -61.59 -4.03
C GLN A 269 -12.68 -60.70 -3.47
N SER A 270 -11.46 -61.21 -3.36
CA SER A 270 -10.30 -60.44 -2.89
C SER A 270 -9.93 -59.30 -3.85
N ARG A 271 -9.83 -59.58 -5.16
CA ARG A 271 -9.59 -58.57 -6.20
C ARG A 271 -10.61 -57.45 -6.13
N LYS A 272 -11.90 -57.81 -6.09
CA LYS A 272 -13.00 -56.85 -6.01
C LYS A 272 -12.88 -55.97 -4.76
N ALA A 273 -12.63 -56.57 -3.60
CA ALA A 273 -12.45 -55.82 -2.36
C ALA A 273 -11.26 -54.83 -2.43
N ILE A 274 -10.13 -55.24 -3.03
CA ILE A 274 -8.95 -54.38 -3.21
C ILE A 274 -9.27 -53.21 -4.14
N VAL A 275 -9.94 -53.46 -5.26
CA VAL A 275 -10.34 -52.41 -6.22
C VAL A 275 -11.33 -51.43 -5.60
N ASP A 276 -12.34 -51.94 -4.89
CA ASP A 276 -13.36 -51.12 -4.22
C ASP A 276 -12.73 -50.24 -3.12
N ASP A 277 -11.77 -50.79 -2.35
CA ASP A 277 -11.04 -50.04 -1.33
C ASP A 277 -10.18 -48.92 -1.93
N PHE A 278 -9.48 -49.17 -3.05
CA PHE A 278 -8.74 -48.12 -3.74
C PHE A 278 -9.66 -47.05 -4.34
N ALA A 279 -10.78 -47.45 -4.96
CA ALA A 279 -11.76 -46.53 -5.51
C ALA A 279 -12.31 -45.59 -4.43
N PHE A 280 -12.57 -46.12 -3.23
CA PHE A 280 -12.97 -45.33 -2.08
C PHE A 280 -11.89 -44.32 -1.65
N ILE A 281 -10.62 -44.73 -1.57
CA ILE A 281 -9.49 -43.82 -1.25
C ILE A 281 -9.37 -42.73 -2.31
N ALA A 282 -9.45 -43.09 -3.60
CA ALA A 282 -9.36 -42.15 -4.70
C ALA A 282 -10.48 -41.09 -4.63
N ALA A 283 -11.72 -41.51 -4.31
CA ALA A 283 -12.83 -40.58 -4.08
C ALA A 283 -12.58 -39.65 -2.89
N CYS A 284 -12.02 -40.17 -1.79
CA CYS A 284 -11.67 -39.35 -0.62
C CYS A 284 -10.60 -38.29 -0.94
N ASN A 285 -9.66 -38.60 -1.84
CA ASN A 285 -8.56 -37.71 -2.21
C ASN A 285 -9.03 -36.43 -2.93
N VAL A 286 -10.12 -36.48 -3.70
CA VAL A 286 -10.62 -35.32 -4.47
C VAL A 286 -11.03 -34.14 -3.57
N GLY A 287 -11.50 -34.40 -2.35
CA GLY A 287 -11.80 -33.34 -1.37
C GLY A 287 -13.02 -32.46 -1.66
N GLY A 288 -13.93 -32.92 -2.54
CA GLY A 288 -15.14 -32.18 -2.90
C GLY A 288 -16.27 -32.22 -1.85
N GLU A 289 -16.46 -33.35 -1.18
CA GLU A 289 -17.51 -33.53 -0.16
C GLU A 289 -16.98 -33.44 1.27
N PHE A 290 -17.89 -33.20 2.22
CA PHE A 290 -17.58 -33.28 3.64
C PHE A 290 -17.14 -34.71 4.02
N MET A 291 -16.03 -34.82 4.76
CA MET A 291 -15.52 -36.11 5.24
C MET A 291 -16.20 -36.47 6.57
N ALA A 292 -17.25 -37.28 6.47
CA ALA A 292 -18.01 -37.80 7.61
C ALA A 292 -17.20 -38.83 8.41
N ASP A 293 -17.58 -39.04 9.68
CA ASP A 293 -16.86 -39.93 10.60
C ASP A 293 -16.83 -41.37 10.08
N GLU A 294 -17.90 -41.82 9.44
CA GLU A 294 -18.00 -43.15 8.84
C GLU A 294 -16.99 -43.34 7.71
N LYS A 295 -16.74 -42.29 6.90
CA LYS A 295 -15.73 -42.34 5.84
C LYS A 295 -14.31 -42.39 6.42
N ILE A 296 -14.06 -41.65 7.51
CA ILE A 296 -12.76 -41.65 8.20
C ILE A 296 -12.50 -43.03 8.83
N ASP A 297 -13.52 -43.61 9.46
CA ASP A 297 -13.41 -44.95 10.03
C ASP A 297 -13.23 -46.01 8.95
N ARG A 298 -13.84 -45.85 7.78
CA ARG A 298 -13.57 -46.72 6.62
C ARG A 298 -12.12 -46.63 6.17
N LEU A 299 -11.52 -45.43 6.10
CA LEU A 299 -10.09 -45.29 5.79
C LEU A 299 -9.21 -46.01 6.82
N ARG A 300 -9.53 -45.88 8.12
CA ARG A 300 -8.81 -46.58 9.20
C ARG A 300 -8.96 -48.09 9.10
N GLN A 301 -10.10 -48.61 8.65
CA GLN A 301 -10.29 -50.04 8.38
C GLN A 301 -9.41 -50.50 7.21
N ILE A 302 -9.41 -49.75 6.10
CA ILE A 302 -8.58 -50.08 4.93
C ILE A 302 -7.09 -50.05 5.28
N ALA A 303 -6.67 -49.11 6.13
CA ALA A 303 -5.29 -49.01 6.62
C ALA A 303 -4.81 -50.25 7.41
N ARG A 304 -5.72 -51.08 7.92
CA ARG A 304 -5.34 -52.35 8.58
C ARG A 304 -4.86 -53.40 7.58
N ARG A 305 -5.18 -53.26 6.30
CA ARG A 305 -4.60 -54.12 5.26
C ARG A 305 -3.12 -53.80 5.14
N THR A 306 -2.30 -54.83 5.03
CA THR A 306 -0.85 -54.72 4.97
C THR A 306 -0.31 -55.24 3.66
N TRP A 307 0.87 -54.76 3.27
CA TRP A 307 1.65 -55.26 2.15
C TRP A 307 3.10 -55.48 2.60
N VAL A 308 3.88 -56.24 1.83
CA VAL A 308 5.27 -56.59 2.18
C VAL A 308 6.24 -55.76 1.35
N ARG A 309 7.11 -55.01 2.03
CA ARG A 309 8.22 -54.29 1.40
C ARG A 309 9.52 -55.07 1.53
N HIS A 310 10.12 -55.38 0.38
CA HIS A 310 11.39 -56.09 0.28
C HIS A 310 12.61 -55.17 0.09
N LEU A 311 12.40 -53.96 -0.42
CA LEU A 311 13.47 -53.00 -0.73
C LEU A 311 13.61 -51.97 0.38
N ASP A 312 14.85 -51.59 0.71
CA ASP A 312 15.13 -50.51 1.64
C ASP A 312 14.72 -49.16 1.01
N ASP A 313 13.84 -48.45 1.69
CA ASP A 313 13.33 -47.13 1.30
C ASP A 313 14.24 -45.99 1.78
N ARG A 314 15.41 -46.32 2.34
CA ARG A 314 16.48 -45.39 2.71
C ARG A 314 17.59 -45.28 1.66
N LEU A 315 17.51 -46.05 0.57
CA LEU A 315 18.48 -46.02 -0.52
C LEU A 315 18.05 -45.05 -1.61
N GLY A 316 18.98 -44.24 -2.12
CA GLY A 316 18.74 -43.32 -3.24
C GLY A 316 18.00 -42.02 -2.89
N ILE A 317 17.90 -41.68 -1.60
CA ILE A 317 17.19 -40.50 -1.09
C ILE A 317 18.14 -39.34 -0.73
N SER A 318 17.58 -38.14 -0.53
CA SER A 318 18.33 -36.96 -0.12
C SER A 318 18.81 -37.03 1.34
N GLN A 319 19.77 -36.18 1.73
CA GLN A 319 20.22 -36.10 3.12
C GLN A 319 19.11 -35.65 4.08
N GLU A 320 18.22 -34.76 3.63
CA GLU A 320 17.08 -34.27 4.42
C GLU A 320 16.06 -35.39 4.66
N GLU A 321 15.72 -36.14 3.62
CA GLU A 321 14.81 -37.28 3.74
C GLU A 321 15.41 -38.39 4.61
N ALA A 322 16.71 -38.66 4.45
CA ALA A 322 17.43 -39.61 5.30
C ALA A 322 17.42 -39.17 6.77
N ALA A 323 17.60 -37.88 7.06
CA ALA A 323 17.55 -37.36 8.42
C ALA A 323 16.18 -37.62 9.09
N LEU A 324 15.08 -37.44 8.35
CA LEU A 324 13.74 -37.74 8.82
C LEU A 324 13.51 -39.24 9.03
N LYS A 325 13.86 -40.09 8.05
CA LYS A 325 13.72 -41.55 8.17
C LYS A 325 14.59 -42.14 9.29
N ASN A 326 15.76 -41.56 9.55
CA ASN A 326 16.68 -42.01 10.59
C ASN A 326 16.28 -41.60 12.01
N LEU A 327 15.18 -40.85 12.20
CA LEU A 327 14.56 -40.65 13.52
C LEU A 327 14.11 -41.96 14.15
N VAL A 328 13.86 -42.99 13.33
CA VAL A 328 13.47 -44.33 13.76
C VAL A 328 14.52 -45.33 13.27
N PRO A 329 14.86 -46.38 14.05
CA PRO A 329 15.75 -47.44 13.57
C PRO A 329 15.24 -48.09 12.29
N ALA A 330 16.16 -48.48 11.39
CA ALA A 330 15.79 -49.18 10.17
C ALA A 330 15.14 -50.54 10.49
N PRO A 331 13.95 -50.85 9.93
CA PRO A 331 13.33 -52.15 10.14
C PRO A 331 14.12 -53.25 9.43
N ALA A 332 14.05 -54.47 9.96
CA ALA A 332 14.58 -55.64 9.26
C ALA A 332 13.70 -55.94 8.03
N LEU A 333 14.34 -56.24 6.89
CA LEU A 333 13.65 -56.58 5.66
C LEU A 333 13.52 -58.11 5.50
N PRO A 334 12.43 -58.61 4.90
CA PRO A 334 11.25 -57.85 4.47
C PRO A 334 10.41 -57.35 5.65
N VAL A 335 9.76 -56.20 5.48
CA VAL A 335 8.91 -55.58 6.50
C VAL A 335 7.46 -55.57 6.06
N ILE A 336 6.54 -55.84 7.00
CA ILE A 336 5.09 -55.74 6.80
C ILE A 336 4.66 -54.32 7.17
N GLU A 337 4.03 -53.62 6.22
CA GLU A 337 3.58 -52.24 6.41
C GLU A 337 2.10 -52.10 6.05
N PRO A 338 1.34 -51.20 6.71
CA PRO A 338 -0.02 -50.89 6.29
C PRO A 338 -0.02 -50.23 4.90
N VAL A 339 -1.10 -50.44 4.13
CA VAL A 339 -1.24 -49.83 2.80
C VAL A 339 -1.42 -48.31 2.84
N LEU A 340 -1.97 -47.81 3.95
CA LEU A 340 -2.07 -46.39 4.27
C LEU A 340 -1.36 -46.12 5.59
N ALA A 341 -0.46 -45.15 5.62
CA ALA A 341 0.36 -44.88 6.80
C ALA A 341 0.63 -43.38 7.03
N ASP A 342 0.52 -42.97 8.30
CA ASP A 342 1.10 -41.72 8.79
C ASP A 342 2.48 -42.04 9.37
N LYS A 343 3.51 -42.01 8.52
CA LYS A 343 4.88 -42.33 8.92
C LYS A 343 5.56 -41.12 9.59
N PRO A 344 6.52 -41.32 10.51
CA PRO A 344 7.25 -40.23 11.16
C PRO A 344 7.93 -39.28 10.16
N GLU A 345 8.48 -39.82 9.06
CA GLU A 345 9.10 -39.02 8.01
C GLU A 345 8.12 -38.18 7.18
N HIS A 346 6.81 -38.41 7.30
CA HIS A 346 5.80 -37.56 6.67
C HIS A 346 5.61 -36.24 7.42
N VAL A 347 6.12 -36.13 8.66
CA VAL A 347 6.01 -34.92 9.47
C VAL A 347 7.30 -34.12 9.34
N ILE A 348 7.21 -32.95 8.71
CA ILE A 348 8.34 -32.05 8.51
C ILE A 348 8.33 -31.02 9.64
N PRO A 349 9.28 -31.07 10.58
CA PRO A 349 9.31 -30.15 11.72
C PRO A 349 9.65 -28.73 11.24
N ARG A 350 9.11 -27.74 11.94
CA ARG A 350 9.49 -26.33 11.71
C ARG A 350 10.89 -26.08 12.26
N THR A 351 11.82 -25.69 11.38
CA THR A 351 13.23 -25.45 11.73
C THR A 351 13.55 -23.99 12.03
N GLN A 352 12.76 -23.06 11.49
CA GLN A 352 12.89 -21.63 11.75
C GLN A 352 12.20 -21.26 13.06
N ALA A 353 12.70 -20.19 13.72
CA ALA A 353 12.02 -19.61 14.88
C ALA A 353 10.56 -19.30 14.55
N ASP A 354 9.70 -19.27 15.60
CA ASP A 354 8.29 -18.96 15.43
C ASP A 354 8.17 -17.68 14.58
N PRO A 355 7.49 -17.71 13.41
CA PRO A 355 7.35 -16.53 12.55
C PRO A 355 6.68 -15.36 13.27
N LEU A 356 6.02 -15.63 14.40
CA LEU A 356 5.38 -14.64 15.27
C LEU A 356 6.21 -14.32 16.53
N ASP A 357 7.46 -14.78 16.64
CA ASP A 357 8.32 -14.47 17.78
C ASP A 357 8.58 -12.93 17.87
N ASN A 358 8.59 -12.39 19.09
CA ASN A 358 8.56 -10.94 19.41
C ASN A 358 7.35 -10.12 18.89
N ASN A 359 6.55 -10.67 17.96
CA ASN A 359 5.30 -10.14 17.39
C ASN A 359 5.14 -8.59 17.35
N PRO A 360 6.08 -7.82 16.76
CA PRO A 360 6.01 -6.35 16.77
C PRO A 360 4.83 -5.80 15.94
N HIS A 361 4.20 -6.65 15.12
CA HIS A 361 3.10 -6.27 14.26
C HIS A 361 1.74 -6.73 14.80
N GLY A 362 1.67 -7.43 15.94
CA GLY A 362 0.40 -7.82 16.57
C GLY A 362 -0.41 -8.83 15.75
N PHE A 363 0.24 -9.84 15.19
CA PHE A 363 -0.39 -10.99 14.54
C PHE A 363 -1.01 -11.94 15.58
N SER A 364 -2.15 -12.55 15.28
CA SER A 364 -2.91 -13.42 16.20
C SER A 364 -3.17 -14.83 15.66
N MET A 365 -2.55 -15.18 14.52
CA MET A 365 -2.69 -16.50 13.91
C MET A 365 -2.09 -17.61 14.78
N THR A 366 -2.74 -18.77 14.80
CA THR A 366 -2.17 -19.97 15.44
C THR A 366 -1.16 -20.61 14.51
N VAL A 367 0.10 -20.70 14.97
CA VAL A 367 1.18 -21.34 14.22
C VAL A 367 1.18 -22.85 14.51
N PRO A 368 1.01 -23.70 13.48
CA PRO A 368 1.15 -25.14 13.65
C PRO A 368 2.57 -25.52 14.09
N LYS A 369 2.65 -26.54 14.94
CA LYS A 369 3.92 -27.07 15.47
C LYS A 369 4.87 -27.48 14.34
N ASP A 370 4.35 -28.24 13.40
CA ASP A 370 5.10 -28.77 12.26
C ASP A 370 4.94 -27.82 11.06
N GLN A 371 5.93 -27.83 10.16
CA GLN A 371 5.87 -27.03 8.95
C GLN A 371 4.91 -27.64 7.93
N TYR A 372 4.96 -28.97 7.78
CA TYR A 372 4.03 -29.75 6.97
C TYR A 372 3.77 -31.09 7.63
N ASN A 373 2.55 -31.58 7.50
CA ASN A 373 2.21 -32.96 7.84
C ASN A 373 1.64 -33.65 6.60
N LEU A 374 2.46 -34.51 6.00
CA LEU A 374 2.18 -35.23 4.77
C LEU A 374 1.63 -36.64 5.05
N GLY A 375 1.12 -36.92 6.25
CA GLY A 375 0.53 -38.21 6.58
C GLY A 375 -0.60 -38.60 5.63
N GLU A 376 -0.63 -39.84 5.15
CA GLU A 376 -1.61 -40.29 4.17
C GLU A 376 -3.03 -40.31 4.76
N LEU A 377 -3.19 -40.90 5.94
CA LEU A 377 -4.48 -40.94 6.65
C LEU A 377 -4.83 -39.56 7.18
N TYR A 378 -3.85 -38.82 7.69
CA TYR A 378 -4.02 -37.45 8.15
C TYR A 378 -4.62 -36.56 7.05
N ASN A 379 -4.01 -36.56 5.86
CA ASN A 379 -4.48 -35.75 4.74
C ASN A 379 -5.81 -36.27 4.20
N LEU A 380 -5.97 -37.57 3.95
CA LEU A 380 -7.24 -38.13 3.45
C LEU A 380 -8.42 -37.86 4.42
N GLY A 381 -8.14 -37.81 5.73
CA GLY A 381 -9.09 -37.52 6.80
C GLY A 381 -9.52 -36.05 6.92
N ILE A 382 -8.95 -35.13 6.15
CA ILE A 382 -9.34 -33.70 6.18
C ILE A 382 -10.84 -33.56 5.93
N ARG A 383 -11.54 -32.87 6.85
CA ARG A 383 -13.00 -32.75 6.85
C ARG A 383 -13.58 -31.90 5.73
N LYS A 384 -12.91 -30.81 5.37
CA LYS A 384 -13.40 -29.83 4.40
C LYS A 384 -12.25 -29.31 3.54
N GLY A 385 -12.40 -29.49 2.22
CA GLY A 385 -11.39 -29.13 1.23
C GLY A 385 -10.17 -30.05 1.26
N THR A 386 -9.06 -29.56 0.76
CA THR A 386 -7.82 -30.32 0.51
C THR A 386 -6.66 -29.95 1.42
N LEU A 387 -6.79 -28.83 2.16
CA LEU A 387 -5.70 -28.21 2.91
C LEU A 387 -5.72 -28.65 4.37
N SER A 388 -4.58 -29.18 4.83
CA SER A 388 -4.31 -29.42 6.25
C SER A 388 -4.20 -28.09 7.03
N PRO A 389 -4.26 -28.10 8.38
CA PRO A 389 -3.92 -26.94 9.20
C PRO A 389 -2.57 -26.31 8.85
N GLU A 390 -1.56 -27.14 8.57
CA GLU A 390 -0.22 -26.72 8.15
C GLU A 390 -0.25 -26.02 6.78
N ASP A 391 -0.90 -26.63 5.78
CA ASP A 391 -1.06 -26.04 4.45
C ASP A 391 -1.82 -24.71 4.50
N ARG A 392 -2.88 -24.66 5.32
CA ARG A 392 -3.71 -23.47 5.49
C ARG A 392 -2.97 -22.34 6.17
N PHE A 393 -2.18 -22.65 7.20
CA PHE A 393 -1.29 -21.67 7.79
C PHE A 393 -0.31 -21.14 6.75
N LYS A 394 0.29 -22.03 5.93
CA LYS A 394 1.27 -21.63 4.92
C LYS A 394 0.66 -20.76 3.81
N ILE A 395 -0.60 -20.99 3.44
CA ILE A 395 -1.36 -20.08 2.57
C ILE A 395 -1.56 -18.76 3.29
N ASN A 396 -2.18 -18.74 4.47
CA ASN A 396 -2.52 -17.50 5.17
C ASN A 396 -1.29 -16.66 5.56
N GLU A 397 -0.12 -17.28 5.72
CA GLU A 397 1.16 -16.63 5.99
C GLU A 397 1.54 -15.58 4.93
N HIS A 398 1.00 -15.67 3.71
CA HIS A 398 1.26 -14.65 2.68
C HIS A 398 0.88 -13.23 3.15
N ILE A 399 -0.14 -13.06 3.99
CA ILE A 399 -0.50 -11.72 4.49
C ILE A 399 0.47 -11.21 5.54
N ILE A 400 0.99 -12.12 6.38
CA ILE A 400 2.10 -11.80 7.28
C ILE A 400 3.29 -11.29 6.45
N GLN A 401 3.62 -11.99 5.35
CA GLN A 401 4.72 -11.60 4.48
C GLN A 401 4.45 -10.31 3.72
N THR A 402 3.22 -10.07 3.24
CA THR A 402 2.82 -8.78 2.65
C THR A 402 3.09 -7.65 3.65
N ILE A 403 2.61 -7.76 4.88
CA ILE A 403 2.80 -6.71 5.90
C ILE A 403 4.29 -6.51 6.23
N ILE A 404 5.06 -7.59 6.44
CA ILE A 404 6.48 -7.51 6.76
C ILE A 404 7.27 -6.89 5.60
N MET A 405 7.02 -7.31 4.37
CA MET A 405 7.72 -6.81 3.19
C MET A 405 7.41 -5.32 2.96
N LEU A 406 6.14 -4.93 3.04
CA LEU A 406 5.74 -3.54 2.81
C LEU A 406 6.24 -2.62 3.94
N LYS A 407 6.20 -3.05 5.21
CA LYS A 407 6.74 -2.25 6.33
C LYS A 407 8.26 -2.12 6.34
N ARG A 408 8.99 -2.88 5.53
CA ARG A 408 10.44 -2.70 5.32
C ARG A 408 10.75 -1.62 4.30
N LEU A 409 9.78 -1.18 3.51
CA LEU A 409 9.94 -0.09 2.56
C LEU A 409 9.78 1.25 3.29
N ASP A 410 10.69 2.18 3.02
CA ASP A 410 10.64 3.55 3.53
C ASP A 410 9.64 4.37 2.68
N PHE A 411 8.35 4.13 2.91
CA PHE A 411 7.30 4.84 2.18
C PHE A 411 7.31 6.33 2.54
N PRO A 412 7.21 7.23 1.56
CA PRO A 412 6.94 8.63 1.84
C PRO A 412 5.57 8.79 2.50
N ASP A 413 5.35 9.89 3.22
CA ASP A 413 4.12 10.14 4.01
C ASP A 413 2.81 9.93 3.22
N TYR A 414 2.83 10.23 1.91
CA TYR A 414 1.68 10.08 1.03
C TYR A 414 1.41 8.64 0.56
N LEU A 415 2.25 7.66 0.93
CA LEU A 415 2.07 6.21 0.72
C LEU A 415 2.11 5.41 2.05
N ALA A 416 2.04 6.09 3.20
CA ALA A 416 2.25 5.48 4.51
C ALA A 416 1.23 4.37 4.86
N ASN A 417 0.03 4.41 4.27
CA ASN A 417 -1.05 3.46 4.54
C ASN A 417 -1.04 2.24 3.61
N VAL A 418 -0.13 2.17 2.64
CA VAL A 418 0.00 1.01 1.74
C VAL A 418 0.02 -0.34 2.50
N PRO A 419 0.81 -0.51 3.58
CA PRO A 419 0.83 -1.77 4.33
C PRO A 419 -0.49 -2.11 5.04
N GLU A 420 -1.27 -1.11 5.45
CA GLU A 420 -2.57 -1.32 6.10
C GLU A 420 -3.60 -1.79 5.07
N PHE A 421 -3.75 -1.03 3.97
CA PHE A 421 -4.70 -1.33 2.91
C PHE A 421 -4.42 -2.70 2.28
N ALA A 422 -3.15 -2.99 1.99
CA ALA A 422 -2.73 -4.28 1.46
C ALA A 422 -2.82 -5.41 2.49
N GLY A 423 -2.56 -5.16 3.77
CA GLY A 423 -2.46 -6.20 4.79
C GLY A 423 -3.78 -6.64 5.43
N ALA A 424 -4.86 -5.91 5.23
CA ALA A 424 -6.13 -6.13 5.93
C ALA A 424 -7.23 -6.81 5.07
N HIS A 425 -6.96 -7.17 3.82
CA HIS A 425 -7.99 -7.69 2.90
C HIS A 425 -8.53 -9.10 3.24
N HIS A 426 -7.94 -9.79 4.22
CA HIS A 426 -8.44 -11.06 4.79
C HIS A 426 -8.98 -10.93 6.23
N GLU A 427 -9.05 -9.71 6.76
CA GLU A 427 -9.71 -9.44 8.03
C GLU A 427 -11.25 -9.45 7.85
N THR A 428 -11.98 -9.79 8.91
CA THR A 428 -13.45 -9.85 8.89
C THR A 428 -14.04 -8.78 9.80
N MET A 429 -15.33 -8.44 9.64
CA MET A 429 -15.92 -7.34 10.43
C MET A 429 -16.01 -7.67 11.92
N ILE A 430 -15.92 -8.95 12.28
CA ILE A 430 -16.05 -9.45 13.66
C ILE A 430 -14.73 -9.94 14.27
N GLY A 431 -13.58 -9.75 13.60
CA GLY A 431 -12.26 -10.13 14.13
C GLY A 431 -11.94 -11.63 14.08
N THR A 432 -12.66 -12.38 13.24
CA THR A 432 -12.37 -13.80 12.96
C THR A 432 -11.42 -13.99 11.77
N GLY A 433 -11.05 -12.91 11.10
CA GLY A 433 -10.09 -12.88 10.01
C GLY A 433 -8.64 -12.94 10.48
N TYR A 434 -7.73 -12.71 9.54
CA TYR A 434 -6.28 -12.82 9.76
C TYR A 434 -5.54 -11.72 8.98
N PRO A 435 -4.29 -11.36 9.37
CA PRO A 435 -3.45 -12.01 10.37
C PRO A 435 -3.51 -11.42 11.77
N ARG A 436 -4.22 -10.31 12.00
CA ARG A 436 -4.27 -9.59 13.29
C ARG A 436 -5.61 -9.78 14.00
N GLY A 437 -6.68 -10.15 13.29
CA GLY A 437 -8.01 -10.34 13.87
C GLY A 437 -8.70 -9.01 14.16
N LEU A 438 -8.55 -8.05 13.24
CA LEU A 438 -9.11 -6.70 13.37
C LEU A 438 -10.64 -6.74 13.23
N LYS A 439 -11.32 -5.87 13.96
CA LYS A 439 -12.77 -5.63 13.80
C LYS A 439 -13.05 -4.50 12.81
N LYS A 440 -14.33 -4.36 12.43
CA LYS A 440 -14.80 -3.33 11.48
C LYS A 440 -14.29 -1.93 11.81
N GLU A 441 -14.30 -1.54 13.10
CA GLU A 441 -13.91 -0.21 13.56
C GLU A 441 -12.40 0.03 13.57
N GLU A 442 -11.60 -1.04 13.51
CA GLU A 442 -10.13 -1.00 13.49
C GLU A 442 -9.57 -0.97 12.05
N MET A 443 -10.44 -1.08 11.04
CA MET A 443 -10.08 -1.07 9.63
C MET A 443 -10.60 0.16 8.92
N SER A 444 -9.74 0.77 8.10
CA SER A 444 -10.15 1.87 7.23
C SER A 444 -11.17 1.41 6.17
N ILE A 445 -11.90 2.35 5.57
CA ILE A 445 -12.76 2.05 4.41
C ILE A 445 -11.96 1.43 3.26
N PRO A 446 -10.78 1.96 2.87
CA PRO A 446 -9.94 1.35 1.82
C PRO A 446 -9.57 -0.11 2.08
N ALA A 447 -9.18 -0.46 3.31
CA ALA A 447 -8.92 -1.84 3.71
C ALA A 447 -10.13 -2.76 3.51
N ARG A 448 -11.33 -2.29 3.86
CA ARG A 448 -12.58 -3.04 3.71
C ARG A 448 -13.04 -3.15 2.25
N ILE A 449 -12.75 -2.14 1.42
CA ILE A 449 -12.95 -2.17 -0.04
C ILE A 449 -12.09 -3.27 -0.66
N MET A 450 -10.83 -3.38 -0.25
CA MET A 450 -9.90 -4.40 -0.78
C MET A 450 -10.43 -5.82 -0.60
N ALA A 451 -11.00 -6.15 0.57
CA ALA A 451 -11.59 -7.47 0.81
C ALA A 451 -12.73 -7.79 -0.17
N ILE A 452 -13.63 -6.84 -0.44
CA ILE A 452 -14.74 -7.02 -1.39
C ILE A 452 -14.21 -7.20 -2.81
N ALA A 453 -13.24 -6.37 -3.21
CA ALA A 453 -12.64 -6.41 -4.54
C ALA A 453 -11.92 -7.74 -4.81
N ASP A 454 -11.10 -8.19 -3.86
CA ASP A 454 -10.39 -9.46 -3.92
C ASP A 454 -11.35 -10.66 -4.03
N ILE A 455 -12.33 -10.74 -3.12
CA ILE A 455 -13.32 -11.83 -3.10
C ILE A 455 -14.12 -11.88 -4.42
N PHE A 456 -14.61 -10.73 -4.90
CA PHE A 456 -15.42 -10.70 -6.12
C PHE A 456 -14.62 -11.12 -7.35
N GLU A 457 -13.40 -10.60 -7.50
CA GLU A 457 -12.49 -10.99 -8.58
C GLU A 457 -12.24 -12.50 -8.50
N ALA A 458 -11.86 -13.01 -7.32
CA ALA A 458 -11.49 -14.40 -7.12
C ALA A 458 -12.63 -15.39 -7.41
N LEU A 459 -13.89 -15.00 -7.14
CA LEU A 459 -15.07 -15.83 -7.43
C LEU A 459 -15.44 -15.85 -8.92
N THR A 460 -15.15 -14.78 -9.65
CA THR A 460 -15.56 -14.59 -11.05
C THR A 460 -14.44 -14.89 -12.07
N ALA A 461 -13.19 -15.02 -11.61
CA ALA A 461 -12.02 -15.39 -12.39
C ALA A 461 -12.21 -16.72 -13.16
N ALA A 462 -12.13 -16.65 -14.51
CA ALA A 462 -12.31 -17.78 -15.43
C ALA A 462 -11.02 -18.54 -15.75
N ASP A 463 -9.89 -17.96 -15.38
CA ASP A 463 -8.54 -18.40 -15.64
C ASP A 463 -7.99 -19.39 -14.60
N ARG A 464 -8.80 -19.85 -13.63
CA ARG A 464 -8.39 -20.82 -12.60
C ARG A 464 -8.63 -22.27 -13.06
N PRO A 465 -7.60 -23.09 -13.39
CA PRO A 465 -7.73 -24.41 -14.01
C PRO A 465 -8.59 -25.46 -13.28
N TYR A 466 -8.80 -25.33 -11.97
CA TYR A 466 -9.45 -26.35 -11.13
C TYR A 466 -10.88 -26.02 -10.70
N LYS A 467 -11.38 -24.82 -11.05
CA LYS A 467 -12.75 -24.41 -10.70
C LYS A 467 -13.44 -23.87 -11.92
N THR A 468 -14.64 -24.37 -12.18
CA THR A 468 -15.54 -23.74 -13.12
C THR A 468 -15.82 -22.32 -12.63
N PRO A 469 -15.60 -21.28 -13.45
CA PRO A 469 -15.92 -19.92 -13.06
C PRO A 469 -17.38 -19.82 -12.66
N LYS A 470 -17.65 -19.04 -11.62
CA LYS A 470 -19.03 -18.80 -11.19
C LYS A 470 -19.71 -17.80 -12.11
N SER A 471 -21.02 -17.96 -12.24
CA SER A 471 -21.85 -16.90 -12.83
C SER A 471 -21.89 -15.69 -11.89
N LEU A 472 -22.36 -14.55 -12.43
CA LEU A 472 -22.48 -13.32 -11.67
C LEU A 472 -23.46 -13.49 -10.50
N SER A 473 -24.62 -14.11 -10.72
CA SER A 473 -25.59 -14.39 -9.65
C SER A 473 -25.03 -15.32 -8.56
N GLU A 474 -24.26 -16.35 -8.94
CA GLU A 474 -23.62 -17.26 -7.98
C GLU A 474 -22.55 -16.55 -7.13
N ALA A 475 -21.72 -15.71 -7.74
CA ALA A 475 -20.71 -14.95 -7.03
C ALA A 475 -21.36 -13.99 -6.02
N LEU A 476 -22.39 -13.25 -6.44
CA LEU A 476 -23.12 -12.32 -5.57
C LEU A 476 -23.87 -13.06 -4.45
N LYS A 477 -24.43 -14.25 -4.70
CA LYS A 477 -25.04 -15.11 -3.68
C LYS A 477 -24.04 -15.54 -2.61
N ILE A 478 -22.82 -15.88 -3.01
CA ILE A 478 -21.77 -16.21 -2.04
C ILE A 478 -21.38 -14.98 -1.22
N MET A 479 -21.18 -13.84 -1.88
CA MET A 479 -20.84 -12.60 -1.18
C MET A 479 -21.96 -12.12 -0.24
N SER A 480 -23.24 -12.33 -0.60
CA SER A 480 -24.35 -11.99 0.30
C SER A 480 -24.36 -12.87 1.55
N MET A 481 -24.05 -14.17 1.44
CA MET A 481 -23.85 -15.04 2.61
C MET A 481 -22.65 -14.58 3.44
N MET A 482 -21.54 -14.21 2.80
CA MET A 482 -20.37 -13.68 3.48
C MET A 482 -20.66 -12.36 4.21
N ARG A 483 -21.51 -11.48 3.66
CA ARG A 483 -21.99 -10.29 4.36
C ARG A 483 -22.83 -10.67 5.58
N ASP A 484 -23.78 -11.60 5.42
CA ASP A 484 -24.67 -12.03 6.51
C ASP A 484 -23.86 -12.64 7.68
N ASP A 485 -22.77 -13.35 7.35
CA ASP A 485 -21.77 -13.88 8.30
C ASP A 485 -20.78 -12.82 8.80
N GLN A 486 -20.92 -11.55 8.39
CA GLN A 486 -20.05 -10.42 8.73
C GLN A 486 -18.59 -10.62 8.33
N HIS A 487 -18.35 -11.40 7.28
CA HIS A 487 -17.03 -11.58 6.67
C HIS A 487 -16.61 -10.35 5.87
N ILE A 488 -17.56 -9.68 5.22
CA ILE A 488 -17.36 -8.43 4.46
C ILE A 488 -18.26 -7.31 5.00
N ASP A 489 -17.92 -6.07 4.69
CA ASP A 489 -18.71 -4.91 5.13
C ASP A 489 -20.04 -4.81 4.37
N ALA A 490 -21.16 -4.85 5.11
CA ALA A 490 -22.50 -4.72 4.55
C ALA A 490 -22.74 -3.40 3.83
N ASP A 491 -22.23 -2.29 4.36
CA ASP A 491 -22.49 -0.97 3.78
C ASP A 491 -21.80 -0.82 2.42
N LEU A 492 -20.57 -1.35 2.31
CA LEU A 492 -19.80 -1.36 1.07
C LEU A 492 -20.34 -2.39 0.07
N PHE A 493 -20.80 -3.55 0.53
CA PHE A 493 -21.40 -4.54 -0.37
C PHE A 493 -22.73 -4.04 -0.95
N ASP A 494 -23.57 -3.39 -0.14
CA ASP A 494 -24.82 -2.78 -0.61
C ASP A 494 -24.52 -1.64 -1.61
N LEU A 495 -23.47 -0.83 -1.38
CA LEU A 495 -23.01 0.18 -2.33
C LEU A 495 -22.49 -0.44 -3.63
N PHE A 496 -21.74 -1.53 -3.54
CA PHE A 496 -21.21 -2.28 -4.69
C PHE A 496 -22.34 -2.80 -5.60
N LEU A 497 -23.44 -3.30 -5.01
CA LEU A 497 -24.63 -3.71 -5.74
C LEU A 497 -25.36 -2.52 -6.39
N LYS A 498 -25.69 -1.48 -5.60
CA LYS A 498 -26.49 -0.33 -6.06
C LYS A 498 -25.78 0.50 -7.14
N SER A 499 -24.46 0.56 -7.10
CA SER A 499 -23.65 1.29 -8.07
C SER A 499 -23.45 0.52 -9.39
N GLY A 500 -23.92 -0.73 -9.48
CA GLY A 500 -23.78 -1.54 -10.69
C GLY A 500 -22.34 -1.92 -11.03
N ILE A 501 -21.43 -1.88 -10.05
CA ILE A 501 -19.99 -2.16 -10.25
C ILE A 501 -19.79 -3.58 -10.74
N TYR A 502 -20.48 -4.54 -10.10
CA TYR A 502 -20.45 -5.96 -10.49
C TYR A 502 -20.75 -6.14 -11.99
N ARG A 503 -21.72 -5.38 -12.53
CA ARG A 503 -22.11 -5.44 -13.94
C ARG A 503 -21.11 -4.73 -14.85
N THR A 504 -20.68 -3.53 -14.46
CA THR A 504 -19.68 -2.75 -15.21
C THR A 504 -18.36 -3.50 -15.36
N TYR A 505 -17.94 -4.20 -14.30
CA TYR A 505 -16.80 -5.09 -14.33
C TYR A 505 -17.06 -6.32 -15.22
N ALA A 506 -18.21 -6.98 -15.03
CA ALA A 506 -18.57 -8.18 -15.78
C ALA A 506 -18.56 -7.95 -17.31
N ASP A 507 -19.14 -6.84 -17.77
CA ASP A 507 -19.20 -6.49 -19.20
C ASP A 507 -17.82 -6.27 -19.84
N ARG A 508 -16.78 -5.98 -19.02
CA ARG A 508 -15.40 -5.74 -19.49
C ARG A 508 -14.49 -6.97 -19.38
N TYR A 509 -14.63 -7.76 -18.32
CA TYR A 509 -13.66 -8.78 -17.96
C TYR A 509 -14.19 -10.22 -17.96
N LEU A 510 -15.51 -10.43 -17.91
CA LEU A 510 -16.09 -11.76 -17.85
C LEU A 510 -16.57 -12.25 -19.21
N SER A 511 -16.61 -13.58 -19.36
CA SER A 511 -17.18 -14.22 -20.55
C SER A 511 -18.70 -14.05 -20.58
N ARG A 512 -19.30 -13.99 -21.77
CA ARG A 512 -20.76 -13.86 -21.93
C ARG A 512 -21.55 -14.97 -21.22
N SER A 513 -20.98 -16.17 -21.09
CA SER A 513 -21.59 -17.30 -20.39
C SER A 513 -21.68 -17.11 -18.87
N GLN A 514 -20.89 -16.20 -18.28
CA GLN A 514 -20.94 -15.90 -16.85
C GLN A 514 -21.91 -14.76 -16.50
N ILE A 515 -22.35 -13.98 -17.50
CA ILE A 515 -23.20 -12.81 -17.30
C ILE A 515 -24.67 -13.24 -17.41
N ASP A 516 -25.20 -13.73 -16.29
CA ASP A 516 -26.61 -14.03 -16.12
C ASP A 516 -27.41 -12.81 -15.61
N GLU A 517 -28.74 -12.93 -15.62
CA GLU A 517 -29.63 -11.89 -15.10
C GLU A 517 -29.57 -11.86 -13.57
N VAL A 518 -29.35 -10.67 -13.00
CA VAL A 518 -29.18 -10.46 -11.57
C VAL A 518 -30.26 -9.51 -11.07
N ASP A 519 -31.13 -10.00 -10.18
CA ASP A 519 -31.99 -9.14 -9.36
C ASP A 519 -31.28 -8.81 -8.04
N ILE A 520 -30.83 -7.56 -7.91
CA ILE A 520 -30.07 -7.11 -6.74
C ILE A 520 -30.89 -7.13 -5.46
N HIS A 521 -32.23 -7.02 -5.53
CA HIS A 521 -33.10 -6.97 -4.36
C HIS A 521 -33.08 -8.27 -3.56
N HIS A 522 -32.81 -9.40 -4.21
CA HIS A 522 -32.63 -10.68 -3.53
C HIS A 522 -31.41 -10.69 -2.60
N PHE A 523 -30.40 -9.89 -2.94
CA PHE A 523 -29.16 -9.82 -2.18
C PHE A 523 -29.15 -8.70 -1.14
N GLU A 524 -30.04 -7.71 -1.20
CA GLU A 524 -30.10 -6.60 -0.23
C GLU A 524 -30.47 -7.07 1.19
N LYS A 525 -30.08 -6.28 2.20
CA LYS A 525 -30.34 -6.55 3.62
C LYS A 525 -31.85 -6.66 3.89
N GLY A 526 -32.34 -7.89 4.12
CA GLY A 526 -33.77 -8.18 4.32
C GLY A 526 -34.51 -8.78 3.11
N GLY A 527 -33.81 -9.02 1.99
CA GLY A 527 -34.35 -9.56 0.74
C GLY A 527 -34.70 -11.07 0.73
N ARG A 528 -34.61 -11.78 1.86
CA ARG A 528 -35.16 -13.14 1.98
C ARG A 528 -36.69 -13.06 2.01
N SER A 529 -37.28 -12.94 0.82
CA SER A 529 -38.66 -13.31 0.54
C SER A 529 -38.88 -14.79 0.91
N ALA A 530 -40.03 -15.05 1.52
CA ALA A 530 -40.48 -16.31 2.12
C ALA A 530 -40.69 -17.49 1.13
N LEU A 531 -39.79 -17.71 0.16
CA LEU A 531 -39.91 -18.76 -0.85
C LEU A 531 -38.90 -19.92 -0.72
N ASP A 532 -37.94 -19.84 0.21
CA ASP A 532 -36.96 -20.91 0.49
C ASP A 532 -37.05 -21.42 1.94
N ALA A 533 -38.26 -21.80 2.38
CA ALA A 533 -38.50 -22.52 3.63
C ALA A 533 -39.01 -23.95 3.37
#